data_AF-A0A838Q2E4-F1
#
_entry.id   AF-A0A838Q2E4-F1
#
_cell.length_a   1.000
_cell.length_b   1.000
_cell.length_c   1.000
_cell.angle_alpha   90.00
_cell.angle_beta   90.00
_cell.angle_gamma   90.00
#
_symmetry.space_group_name_H-M   'P 1'
#
loop_
_entity.id
_entity.type
_entity.pdbx_description
1 polymer ?
#
loop_
_entity_poly.entity_id
_entity_poly.type
_entity_poly.pdbx_seq_one_letter_code
_entity_poly.pdbx_strand_id
1 'polypeptide(L)'
;MSDTEPAGIEEVEEDAARIAELVKHFEESKDWETQEKVFELLERIDHMHRICVWRIYQVTTELGGTGLMDRIRQDPVIKTLFVLYDLISPDSPHGPVQREPEL
;
A
#
# COMPACT_ATOMS: atom_id res chain seq x y z
N MET A 1 7.14 -8.95 26.25
CA MET A 1 7.20 -9.34 24.83
C MET A 1 5.77 -9.22 24.37
N SER A 2 5.42 -8.15 23.65
CA SER A 2 4.08 -8.03 23.11
C SER A 2 3.99 -9.01 21.95
N ASP A 3 3.16 -10.04 22.11
CA ASP A 3 2.64 -10.84 21.01
C ASP A 3 1.83 -9.88 20.13
N THR A 4 2.49 -9.24 19.17
CA THR A 4 1.78 -8.60 18.07
C THR A 4 1.23 -9.75 17.24
N GLU A 5 -0.05 -10.08 17.44
CA GLU A 5 -0.81 -10.91 16.51
C GLU A 5 -0.57 -10.38 15.09
N PRO A 6 -0.43 -11.26 14.08
CA PRO A 6 -0.25 -10.81 12.71
C PRO A 6 -1.43 -9.90 12.35
N ALA A 7 -1.15 -8.62 12.13
CA ALA A 7 -2.16 -7.59 11.88
C ALA A 7 -3.18 -8.13 10.87
N GLY A 8 -4.43 -8.26 11.31
CA GLY A 8 -5.50 -8.85 10.52
C GLY A 8 -5.91 -7.93 9.36
N ILE A 9 -6.58 -8.49 8.34
CA ILE A 9 -7.18 -7.68 7.27
C ILE A 9 -8.21 -6.68 7.84
N GLU A 10 -8.88 -7.04 8.93
CA GLU A 10 -9.82 -6.19 9.66
C GLU A 10 -9.13 -4.95 10.24
N GLU A 11 -7.95 -5.10 10.87
CA GLU A 11 -7.18 -3.96 11.39
C GLU A 11 -6.76 -3.00 10.26
N VAL A 12 -6.35 -3.56 9.10
CA VAL A 12 -5.99 -2.75 7.92
C VAL A 12 -7.20 -2.00 7.39
N GLU A 13 -8.38 -2.63 7.35
CA GLU A 13 -9.62 -1.99 6.91
C GLU A 13 -10.07 -0.90 7.89
N GLU A 14 -9.96 -1.14 9.20
CA GLU A 14 -10.26 -0.16 10.25
C GLU A 14 -9.33 1.07 10.15
N ASP A 15 -8.02 0.85 10.01
CA ASP A 15 -7.05 1.93 9.84
C ASP A 15 -7.27 2.69 8.53
N ALA A 16 -7.58 1.99 7.43
CA ALA A 16 -7.89 2.63 6.16
C ALA A 16 -9.15 3.50 6.25
N ALA A 17 -10.20 3.02 6.92
CA ALA A 17 -11.40 3.81 7.17
C ALA A 17 -11.09 5.05 8.02
N ARG A 18 -10.27 4.89 9.05
CA ARG A 18 -9.88 6.00 9.92
C ARG A 18 -9.05 7.06 9.19
N ILE A 19 -8.13 6.62 8.32
CA ILE A 19 -7.34 7.52 7.46
C ILE A 19 -8.28 8.30 6.53
N ALA A 20 -9.26 7.64 5.91
CA ALA A 20 -10.23 8.31 5.03
C ALA A 20 -11.06 9.38 5.77
N GLU A 21 -11.48 9.10 7.01
CA GLU A 21 -12.16 10.09 7.86
C GLU A 21 -11.26 11.30 8.17
N LEU A 22 -9.99 11.07 8.50
CA LEU A 22 -9.03 12.12 8.79
C LEU A 22 -8.77 12.99 7.56
N VAL A 23 -8.58 12.38 6.39
CA VAL A 23 -8.41 13.10 5.12
C VAL A 23 -9.62 14.00 4.87
N LYS A 24 -10.84 13.47 4.97
CA LYS A 24 -12.06 14.26 4.79
C LYS A 24 -12.16 15.42 5.78
N HIS A 25 -11.81 15.19 7.05
CA HIS A 25 -11.78 16.26 8.06
C HIS A 25 -10.77 17.35 7.70
N PHE A 26 -9.59 16.98 7.21
CA PHE A 26 -8.61 17.96 6.76
C PHE A 26 -9.09 18.71 5.52
N GLU A 27 -9.70 18.05 4.53
CA GLU A 27 -10.27 18.70 3.33
C GLU A 27 -11.34 19.75 3.66
N GLU A 28 -12.16 19.52 4.70
CA GLU A 28 -13.21 20.43 5.13
C GLU A 28 -12.72 21.59 6.03
N SER A 29 -11.46 21.53 6.48
CA SER A 29 -10.84 22.58 7.28
C SER A 29 -10.68 23.90 6.51
N LYS A 30 -10.63 25.03 7.23
CA LYS A 30 -10.30 26.35 6.66
C LYS A 30 -8.84 26.75 6.85
N ASP A 31 -8.07 25.90 7.53
CA ASP A 31 -6.64 26.10 7.77
C ASP A 31 -5.82 25.49 6.63
N TRP A 32 -5.60 26.31 5.60
CA TRP A 32 -4.87 25.94 4.39
C TRP A 32 -3.42 25.55 4.65
N GLU A 33 -2.74 26.17 5.62
CA GLU A 33 -1.33 25.87 5.92
C GLU A 33 -1.20 24.47 6.54
N THR A 34 -2.12 24.10 7.44
CA THR A 34 -2.16 22.76 8.01
C THR A 34 -2.56 21.72 6.97
N GLN A 35 -3.52 22.01 6.09
CA GLN A 35 -3.89 21.11 4.98
C GLN A 35 -2.68 20.80 4.09
N GLU A 36 -1.97 21.82 3.62
CA GLU A 36 -0.82 21.65 2.73
C GLU A 36 0.27 20.77 3.37
N LYS A 37 0.60 21.00 4.64
CA LYS A 37 1.59 20.19 5.36
C LYS A 37 1.15 18.75 5.57
N VAL A 38 -0.15 18.50 5.81
CA VAL A 38 -0.67 17.14 5.96
C VAL A 38 -0.65 16.40 4.63
N PHE A 39 -1.04 17.06 3.53
CA PHE A 39 -0.94 16.45 2.21
C PHE A 39 0.50 16.18 1.80
N GLU A 40 1.43 17.13 2.02
CA GLU A 40 2.85 16.89 1.78
C GLU A 40 3.35 15.69 2.62
N LEU A 41 2.97 15.61 3.90
CA LEU A 41 3.34 14.47 4.75
C LEU A 41 2.84 13.14 4.19
N LEU A 42 1.57 13.08 3.76
CA LEU A 42 0.97 11.87 3.17
C LEU A 42 1.68 11.49 1.86
N GLU A 43 1.99 12.45 0.99
CA GLU A 43 2.75 12.21 -0.24
C GLU A 43 4.15 11.68 0.04
N ARG A 44 4.85 12.20 1.06
CA ARG A 44 6.18 11.74 1.44
C ARG A 44 6.16 10.32 1.99
N ILE A 45 5.16 9.99 2.81
CA ILE A 45 4.95 8.63 3.34
C ILE A 45 4.65 7.67 2.19
N ASP A 46 3.72 8.04 1.30
CA ASP A 46 3.36 7.22 0.14
C ASP A 46 4.56 6.93 -0.75
N HIS A 47 5.32 7.98 -1.11
CA HIS A 47 6.51 7.82 -1.95
C HIS A 47 7.55 6.91 -1.28
N MET A 48 7.81 7.09 0.01
CA MET A 48 8.74 6.24 0.76
C MET A 48 8.28 4.78 0.77
N HIS A 49 7.00 4.53 1.09
CA HIS A 49 6.44 3.19 1.08
C HIS A 49 6.51 2.56 -0.31
N ARG A 50 6.17 3.30 -1.37
CA ARG A 50 6.24 2.80 -2.75
C ARG A 50 7.65 2.30 -3.10
N ILE A 51 8.70 3.01 -2.71
CA ILE A 51 10.09 2.57 -2.89
C ILE A 51 10.36 1.28 -2.10
N CYS A 52 9.97 1.24 -0.83
CA CYS A 52 10.20 0.08 0.03
C CYS A 52 9.47 -1.17 -0.47
N VAL A 53 8.18 -1.08 -0.78
CA VAL A 53 7.37 -2.21 -1.26
C VAL A 53 7.87 -2.68 -2.62
N TRP A 54 8.22 -1.76 -3.52
CA TRP A 54 8.82 -2.14 -4.81
C TRP A 54 10.15 -2.89 -4.62
N ARG A 55 11.00 -2.45 -3.69
CA ARG A 55 12.25 -3.15 -3.39
C ARG A 55 12.01 -4.53 -2.80
N ILE A 56 11.01 -4.68 -1.93
CA ILE A 56 10.57 -5.99 -1.41
C ILE A 56 10.09 -6.87 -2.57
N TYR A 57 9.28 -6.36 -3.48
CA TYR A 57 8.83 -7.09 -4.66
C TYR A 57 10.00 -7.56 -5.53
N GLN A 58 11.00 -6.71 -5.79
CA GLN A 58 12.20 -7.12 -6.54
C GLN A 58 12.96 -8.23 -5.81
N VAL A 59 13.27 -8.05 -4.52
CA VAL A 59 14.03 -9.04 -3.74
C VAL A 59 13.29 -10.38 -3.67
N THR A 60 11.97 -10.34 -3.49
CA THR A 60 11.14 -11.55 -3.39
C THR A 60 10.98 -12.27 -4.74
N THR A 61 10.92 -11.53 -5.85
CA THR A 61 10.87 -12.12 -7.20
C THR A 61 12.23 -12.65 -7.66
N GLU A 62 13.32 -11.96 -7.33
CA GLU A 62 14.69 -12.37 -7.65
C GLU A 62 15.16 -13.58 -6.83
N LEU A 63 14.80 -13.66 -5.53
CA LEU A 63 15.28 -14.71 -4.62
C LEU A 63 14.27 -15.83 -4.34
N GLY A 64 12.97 -15.56 -4.43
CA GLY A 64 11.92 -16.44 -3.87
C GLY A 64 11.28 -17.43 -4.84
N GLY A 65 11.54 -17.33 -6.15
CA GLY A 65 10.85 -18.12 -7.17
C GLY A 65 9.33 -17.91 -7.16
N THR A 66 8.59 -18.71 -7.94
CA THR A 66 7.12 -18.58 -8.06
C THR A 66 6.38 -18.83 -6.75
N GLY A 67 6.90 -19.71 -5.88
CA GLY A 67 6.23 -20.12 -4.64
C GLY A 67 6.11 -19.03 -3.56
N LEU A 68 7.06 -18.09 -3.47
CA LEU A 68 6.94 -16.97 -2.52
C LEU A 68 5.87 -15.97 -2.98
N MET A 69 5.81 -15.67 -4.28
CA MET A 69 4.78 -14.81 -4.85
C MET A 69 3.38 -15.41 -4.72
N ASP A 70 3.24 -16.73 -4.83
CA ASP A 70 1.96 -17.40 -4.63
C ASP A 70 1.46 -17.29 -3.18
N ARG A 71 2.37 -17.32 -2.19
CA ARG A 71 2.03 -17.08 -0.78
C ARG A 71 1.64 -15.63 -0.53
N ILE A 72 2.39 -14.68 -1.08
CA ILE A 72 2.07 -13.24 -1.02
C ILE A 72 0.67 -12.96 -1.58
N ARG A 73 0.28 -13.64 -2.67
CA ARG A 73 -1.07 -13.51 -3.26
C ARG A 73 -2.18 -14.11 -2.40
N GLN A 74 -1.87 -15.09 -1.57
CA GLN A 74 -2.83 -15.76 -0.68
C GLN A 74 -3.00 -15.05 0.65
N ASP A 75 -2.03 -14.23 1.06
CA ASP A 75 -2.10 -13.40 2.24
C ASP A 75 -2.93 -12.13 1.94
N PRO A 76 -4.11 -11.95 2.55
CA PRO A 76 -4.99 -10.84 2.24
C PRO A 76 -4.39 -9.48 2.64
N VAL A 77 -3.60 -9.42 3.71
CA VAL A 77 -3.01 -8.18 4.23
C VAL A 77 -1.90 -7.71 3.30
N ILE A 78 -1.00 -8.62 2.91
CA ILE A 78 0.09 -8.29 1.99
C ILE A 78 -0.47 -8.03 0.58
N LYS A 79 -1.49 -8.77 0.16
CA LYS A 79 -2.17 -8.53 -1.12
C LYS A 79 -2.74 -7.12 -1.20
N THR A 80 -3.42 -6.63 -0.15
CA THR A 80 -3.95 -5.26 -0.09
C THR A 80 -2.83 -4.24 -0.30
N LEU A 81 -1.70 -4.40 0.40
CA LEU A 81 -0.54 -3.52 0.22
C LEU A 81 -0.03 -3.51 -1.22
N PHE A 82 0.10 -4.68 -1.85
CA PHE A 82 0.63 -4.79 -3.21
C PHE A 82 -0.33 -4.24 -4.27
N VAL A 83 -1.64 -4.36 -4.04
CA VAL A 83 -2.67 -3.74 -4.90
C VAL A 83 -2.62 -2.22 -4.76
N LEU A 84 -2.55 -1.68 -3.54
CA LEU A 84 -2.48 -0.24 -3.30
C LEU A 84 -1.30 0.44 -4.03
N TYR A 85 -0.20 -0.29 -4.22
CA TYR A 85 0.99 0.21 -4.92
C TYR A 85 1.07 -0.17 -6.41
N ASP A 86 -0.01 -0.71 -6.99
CA ASP A 86 -0.11 -1.18 -8.38
C ASP A 86 0.89 -2.31 -8.76
N LEU A 87 1.38 -3.06 -7.78
CA LEU A 87 2.39 -4.10 -8.00
C LEU A 87 1.77 -5.41 -8.48
N ILE A 88 0.50 -5.64 -8.17
CA ILE A 88 -0.32 -6.76 -8.66
C ILE A 88 -1.69 -6.22 -9.05
N SER A 89 -2.31 -6.80 -10.07
CA SER A 89 -3.68 -6.46 -10.42
C SER A 89 -4.67 -7.10 -9.45
N PRO A 90 -5.74 -6.40 -9.04
CA PRO A 90 -6.82 -7.01 -8.26
C PRO A 90 -7.55 -8.11 -9.06
N ASP A 91 -7.60 -7.96 -10.40
CA ASP A 91 -8.38 -8.80 -11.32
C ASP A 91 -7.54 -9.80 -12.14
N SER A 92 -6.20 -9.75 -12.06
CA SER A 92 -5.32 -10.64 -12.85
C SER A 92 -4.19 -11.22 -11.99
N PRO A 93 -4.04 -12.56 -11.92
CA PRO A 93 -2.99 -13.21 -11.14
C PRO A 93 -1.59 -13.05 -11.74
N HIS A 94 -1.45 -12.47 -12.93
CA HIS A 94 -0.24 -12.52 -13.73
C HIS A 94 0.47 -11.17 -13.83
N GLY A 95 1.52 -11.00 -13.01
CA GLY A 95 2.56 -9.97 -13.19
C GLY A 95 2.17 -8.53 -12.85
N PRO A 96 3.15 -7.61 -12.83
CA PRO A 96 2.93 -6.20 -12.55
C PRO A 96 2.08 -5.57 -13.64
N VAL A 97 1.32 -4.53 -13.28
CA VAL A 97 0.58 -3.69 -14.25
C VAL A 97 1.59 -3.14 -15.24
N GLN A 98 1.55 -3.61 -16.48
CA GLN A 98 2.32 -3.00 -17.57
C GLN A 98 1.73 -1.61 -17.79
N ARG A 99 2.36 -0.57 -17.22
CA ARG A 99 2.05 0.79 -17.65
C ARG A 99 2.47 0.91 -19.10
N GLU A 100 1.50 0.96 -20.01
CA GLU A 100 1.77 1.41 -21.38
C GLU A 100 2.42 2.79 -21.30
N PRO A 101 3.49 3.06 -22.08
CA PRO A 101 4.02 4.40 -22.18
C PRO A 101 2.95 5.27 -22.82
N GLU A 102 2.48 6.30 -22.12
CA GLU A 102 1.65 7.33 -22.74
C GLU A 102 2.44 7.94 -23.91
N LEU A 103 1.82 7.88 -25.10
CA LEU A 103 2.36 8.40 -26.37
C LEU A 103 2.34 9.94 -26.42
#